data_AF-A0A4P9XST0-F1
#
_entry.id   AF-A0A4P9XST0-F1
#
_cell.length_a   1.000
_cell.length_b   1.000
_cell.length_c   1.000
_cell.angle_alpha   90.00
_cell.angle_beta   90.00
_cell.angle_gamma   90.00
#
_symmetry.space_group_name_H-M   'P 1'
#
loop_
_entity.id
_entity.type
_entity.pdbx_description
1 polymer ?
#
loop_
_entity_poly.entity_id
_entity_poly.type
_entity_poly.pdbx_seq_one_letter_code
_entity_poly.pdbx_strand_id
1 'polypeptide(L)'
;MTITDKVSIQFFDIKQHARVGPIHFLLADAGVSFDTHRISQHDWLHHRQELIRSNKSPYGGLPVVEVDGRSYTQLLPTLRYLARRVGKYHAHGAEDEYLIDAAADVALDWINDYSKAHIAPSANEGIQHRYRDEQRPRYAHAINHYLSRHNGPFLLGNEVSYADFVIFSIIVDNKDFAHKDYPHIEAFVHNFEKREGVRHHLEQHLKH
;
A
#
# COMPACT_ATOMS: atom_id res chain seq x y z
N MET A 1 -9.92 -8.81 18.28
CA MET A 1 -11.21 -9.12 17.61
C MET A 1 -10.91 -9.52 16.18
N THR A 2 -10.77 -10.82 15.92
CA THR A 2 -10.37 -11.37 14.62
C THR A 2 -11.38 -11.01 13.53
N ILE A 3 -10.91 -10.76 12.32
CA ILE A 3 -11.76 -10.69 11.12
C ILE A 3 -12.23 -12.13 10.85
N THR A 4 -13.52 -12.39 10.97
CA THR A 4 -14.10 -13.75 10.83
C THR A 4 -14.60 -14.02 9.43
N ASP A 5 -15.03 -12.97 8.72
CA ASP A 5 -15.59 -13.07 7.38
C ASP A 5 -14.55 -12.70 6.30
N LYS A 6 -14.78 -13.17 5.07
CA LYS A 6 -13.97 -12.82 3.91
C LYS A 6 -14.06 -11.32 3.63
N VAL A 7 -12.91 -10.66 3.47
CA VAL A 7 -12.86 -9.22 3.16
C VAL A 7 -13.13 -8.98 1.68
N SER A 8 -14.02 -8.04 1.35
CA SER A 8 -14.29 -7.65 -0.04
C SER A 8 -13.63 -6.31 -0.34
N ILE A 9 -12.94 -6.21 -1.47
CA ILE A 9 -12.23 -5.01 -1.89
C ILE A 9 -12.75 -4.59 -3.26
N GLN A 10 -12.97 -3.30 -3.46
CA GLN A 10 -13.26 -2.74 -4.77
C GLN A 10 -12.09 -1.85 -5.19
N PHE A 11 -11.56 -2.06 -6.39
CA PHE A 11 -10.47 -1.25 -6.94
C PHE A 11 -10.45 -1.28 -8.46
N PHE A 12 -9.66 -0.41 -9.08
CA PHE A 12 -9.49 -0.40 -10.53
C PHE A 12 -8.89 -1.70 -11.07
N ASP A 13 -9.30 -2.05 -12.29
CA ASP A 13 -8.69 -3.09 -13.11
C ASP A 13 -7.39 -2.57 -13.74
N ILE A 14 -6.30 -2.63 -12.99
CA ILE A 14 -4.96 -2.21 -13.40
C ILE A 14 -3.94 -3.28 -13.02
N LYS A 15 -2.83 -3.31 -13.76
CA LYS A 15 -1.73 -4.28 -13.53
C LYS A 15 -0.90 -3.95 -12.29
N GLN A 16 -0.77 -2.67 -11.97
CA GLN A 16 0.00 -2.18 -10.83
C GLN A 16 -0.73 -2.43 -9.52
N HIS A 17 0.03 -2.56 -8.44
CA HIS A 17 -0.50 -2.68 -7.09
C HIS A 17 -1.15 -1.37 -6.62
N ALA A 18 -0.53 -0.22 -6.91
CA ALA A 18 -1.02 1.12 -6.60
C ALA A 18 -1.56 1.21 -5.15
N ARG A 19 -2.71 1.87 -4.96
CA ARG A 19 -3.32 2.03 -3.62
C ARG A 19 -3.96 0.74 -3.06
N VAL A 20 -4.13 -0.33 -3.85
CA VAL A 20 -4.73 -1.58 -3.35
C VAL A 20 -3.69 -2.58 -2.83
N GLY A 21 -2.48 -2.54 -3.37
CA GLY A 21 -1.37 -3.41 -2.98
C GLY A 21 -1.10 -3.47 -1.47
N PRO A 22 -1.00 -2.33 -0.76
CA PRO A 22 -0.74 -2.36 0.68
C PRO A 22 -1.82 -3.13 1.45
N ILE A 23 -3.07 -3.08 0.99
CA ILE A 23 -4.20 -3.80 1.60
C ILE A 23 -4.06 -5.30 1.31
N HIS A 24 -3.75 -5.67 0.07
CA HIS A 24 -3.52 -7.06 -0.32
C HIS A 24 -2.38 -7.70 0.47
N PHE A 25 -1.22 -7.03 0.53
CA PHE A 25 -0.07 -7.54 1.26
C PHE A 25 -0.36 -7.67 2.76
N LEU A 26 -1.02 -6.67 3.38
CA LEU A 26 -1.37 -6.74 4.81
C LEU A 26 -2.31 -7.92 5.10
N LEU A 27 -3.37 -8.08 4.31
CA LEU A 27 -4.34 -9.16 4.50
C LEU A 27 -3.72 -10.54 4.25
N ALA A 28 -2.93 -10.68 3.18
CA ALA A 28 -2.21 -11.91 2.87
C ALA A 28 -1.25 -12.30 3.99
N ASP A 29 -0.45 -11.34 4.48
CA ASP A 29 0.50 -11.55 5.58
C ASP A 29 -0.21 -11.82 6.92
N ALA A 30 -1.41 -11.28 7.12
CA ALA A 30 -2.25 -11.59 8.27
C ALA A 30 -2.98 -12.95 8.16
N GLY A 31 -2.92 -13.64 7.02
CA GLY A 31 -3.68 -14.86 6.76
C GLY A 31 -5.19 -14.63 6.64
N VAL A 32 -5.62 -13.42 6.25
CA VAL A 32 -7.02 -13.05 6.06
C VAL A 32 -7.40 -13.23 4.60
N SER A 33 -8.42 -14.05 4.34
CA SER A 33 -8.96 -14.25 2.98
C SER A 33 -9.68 -13.01 2.48
N PHE A 34 -9.46 -12.66 1.21
CA PHE A 34 -10.11 -11.52 0.57
C PHE A 34 -10.40 -11.78 -0.91
N ASP A 35 -11.33 -11.00 -1.47
CA ASP A 35 -11.57 -10.88 -2.92
C ASP A 35 -11.42 -9.43 -3.36
N THR A 36 -11.06 -9.22 -4.62
CA THR A 36 -11.07 -7.88 -5.23
C THR A 36 -11.97 -7.83 -6.44
N HIS A 37 -13.05 -7.06 -6.33
CA HIS A 37 -13.91 -6.69 -7.45
C HIS A 37 -13.23 -5.57 -8.25
N ARG A 38 -12.86 -5.90 -9.49
CA ARG A 38 -12.11 -5.02 -10.40
C ARG A 38 -13.06 -4.17 -11.23
N ILE A 39 -12.84 -2.85 -11.21
CA ILE A 39 -13.65 -1.86 -11.91
C ILE A 39 -12.90 -1.37 -13.15
N SER A 40 -13.52 -1.49 -14.32
CA SER A 40 -12.96 -0.99 -15.57
C SER A 40 -12.97 0.55 -15.60
N GLN A 41 -12.09 1.15 -16.41
CA GLN A 41 -12.10 2.61 -16.61
C GLN A 41 -13.41 3.10 -17.26
N HIS A 42 -14.01 2.29 -18.13
CA HIS A 42 -15.28 2.59 -18.79
C HIS A 42 -16.43 2.69 -17.77
N ASP A 43 -16.48 1.78 -16.80
CA ASP A 43 -17.58 1.71 -15.84
C ASP A 43 -17.38 2.63 -14.63
N TRP A 44 -16.18 3.20 -14.47
CA TRP A 44 -15.80 3.95 -13.27
C TRP A 44 -16.76 5.10 -12.93
N LEU A 45 -17.16 5.91 -13.91
CA LEU A 45 -18.02 7.07 -13.63
C LEU A 45 -19.37 6.66 -13.05
N HIS A 46 -19.99 5.62 -13.62
CA HIS A 46 -21.23 5.06 -13.11
C HIS A 46 -21.03 4.41 -11.73
N HIS A 47 -19.98 3.61 -11.58
CA HIS A 47 -19.66 2.93 -10.32
C HIS A 47 -19.39 3.92 -9.18
N ARG A 48 -18.67 5.01 -9.46
CA ARG A 48 -18.43 6.10 -8.51
C ARG A 48 -19.73 6.72 -8.01
N GLN A 49 -20.66 7.01 -8.93
CA GLN A 49 -21.95 7.59 -8.58
C GLN A 49 -22.76 6.64 -7.67
N GLU A 50 -22.67 5.33 -7.92
CA GLU A 50 -23.30 4.31 -7.10
C GLU A 50 -22.68 4.21 -5.70
N LEU A 51 -21.35 4.26 -5.60
CA LEU A 51 -20.66 4.24 -4.31
C LEU A 51 -21.04 5.44 -3.42
N ILE A 52 -21.23 6.61 -4.02
CA ILE A 52 -21.68 7.82 -3.32
C ILE A 52 -23.15 7.64 -2.89
N ARG A 53 -24.02 7.23 -3.82
CA ARG A 53 -25.47 7.08 -3.57
C ARG A 53 -25.78 6.03 -2.50
N SER A 54 -25.05 4.92 -2.50
CA SER A 54 -25.16 3.84 -1.51
C SER A 54 -24.44 4.13 -0.19
N ASN A 55 -23.75 5.28 -0.08
CA ASN A 55 -22.94 5.68 1.06
C ASN A 55 -21.77 4.72 1.40
N LYS A 56 -21.41 3.81 0.47
CA LYS A 56 -20.26 2.91 0.61
C LYS A 56 -18.92 3.65 0.47
N SER A 57 -18.89 4.73 -0.32
CA SER A 57 -17.78 5.67 -0.40
C SER A 57 -18.34 7.08 -0.51
N PRO A 58 -18.50 7.82 0.62
CA PRO A 58 -19.08 9.16 0.60
C PRO A 58 -18.31 10.14 -0.31
N TYR A 59 -16.98 9.97 -0.40
CA TYR A 59 -16.12 10.75 -1.30
C TYR A 59 -16.14 10.25 -2.76
N GLY A 60 -16.57 9.01 -2.98
CA GLY A 60 -16.54 8.33 -4.28
C GLY A 60 -15.12 7.96 -4.72
N GLY A 61 -14.25 7.61 -3.78
CA GLY A 61 -12.89 7.15 -4.05
C GLY A 61 -12.75 5.63 -3.91
N LEU A 62 -11.76 5.07 -4.61
CA LEU A 62 -11.26 3.71 -4.44
C LEU A 62 -9.86 3.74 -3.75
N PRO A 63 -9.47 2.69 -3.02
CA PRO A 63 -10.22 1.46 -2.77
C PRO A 63 -11.39 1.64 -1.78
N VAL A 64 -12.39 0.75 -1.89
CA VAL A 64 -13.40 0.52 -0.85
C VAL A 64 -13.18 -0.88 -0.28
N VAL A 65 -13.03 -0.99 1.03
CA VAL A 65 -12.84 -2.26 1.74
C VAL A 65 -14.06 -2.53 2.59
N GLU A 66 -14.69 -3.69 2.40
CA GLU A 66 -15.86 -4.13 3.17
C GLU A 66 -15.46 -5.23 4.15
N VAL A 67 -15.73 -4.99 5.44
CA VAL A 67 -15.47 -5.91 6.54
C VAL A 67 -16.70 -5.93 7.44
N ASP A 68 -17.25 -7.11 7.73
CA ASP A 68 -18.41 -7.31 8.61
C ASP A 68 -19.60 -6.39 8.26
N GLY A 69 -19.91 -6.26 6.97
CA GLY A 69 -21.01 -5.44 6.47
C GLY A 69 -20.79 -3.92 6.54
N ARG A 70 -19.57 -3.46 6.86
CA ARG A 70 -19.21 -2.03 6.90
C ARG A 70 -18.18 -1.70 5.84
N SER A 71 -18.31 -0.53 5.22
CA SER A 71 -17.38 -0.03 4.20
C SER A 71 -16.35 0.94 4.80
N TYR A 72 -15.09 0.75 4.43
CA TYR A 72 -13.94 1.54 4.83
C TYR A 72 -13.26 2.11 3.58
N THR A 73 -12.87 3.38 3.66
CA THR A 73 -12.25 4.12 2.55
C THR A 73 -11.06 4.91 3.07
N GLN A 74 -10.28 5.48 2.14
CA GLN A 74 -8.95 6.05 2.39
C GLN A 74 -7.94 4.99 2.83
N LEU A 75 -6.81 4.94 2.13
CA LEU A 75 -5.82 3.87 2.27
C LEU A 75 -5.28 3.75 3.71
N LEU A 76 -4.65 4.80 4.24
CA LEU A 76 -3.95 4.71 5.53
C LEU A 76 -4.89 4.50 6.72
N PRO A 77 -6.05 5.20 6.83
CA PRO A 77 -7.03 4.89 7.87
C PRO A 77 -7.55 3.45 7.80
N THR A 78 -7.77 2.93 6.59
CA THR A 78 -8.21 1.54 6.38
C THR A 78 -7.13 0.54 6.80
N LEU A 79 -5.86 0.76 6.44
CA LEU A 79 -4.74 -0.09 6.88
C LEU A 79 -4.59 -0.09 8.40
N ARG A 80 -4.66 1.07 9.05
CA ARG A 80 -4.63 1.18 10.52
C ARG A 80 -5.81 0.45 11.17
N TYR A 81 -6.99 0.53 10.58
CA TYR A 81 -8.15 -0.21 11.04
C TYR A 81 -7.91 -1.73 10.93
N LEU A 82 -7.46 -2.22 9.77
CA LEU A 82 -7.19 -3.64 9.55
C LEU A 82 -6.10 -4.15 10.50
N ALA A 83 -5.00 -3.41 10.67
CA ALA A 83 -3.94 -3.71 11.64
C ALA A 83 -4.50 -3.95 13.05
N ARG A 84 -5.31 -3.01 13.57
CA ARG A 84 -5.97 -3.16 14.88
C ARG A 84 -6.94 -4.33 14.94
N ARG A 85 -7.67 -4.61 13.85
CA ARG A 85 -8.59 -5.76 13.75
C ARG A 85 -7.83 -7.09 13.81
N VAL A 86 -6.72 -7.22 13.10
CA VAL A 86 -5.90 -8.44 13.14
C VAL A 86 -5.01 -8.54 14.39
N GLY A 87 -4.92 -7.44 15.17
CA GLY A 87 -4.16 -7.38 16.42
C GLY A 87 -2.64 -7.36 16.20
N LYS A 88 -2.18 -6.86 15.05
CA LYS A 88 -0.77 -6.77 14.64
C LYS A 88 -0.54 -5.49 13.84
N TYR A 89 0.71 -5.18 13.52
CA TYR A 89 1.08 -4.11 12.59
C TYR A 89 0.77 -2.67 13.07
N HIS A 90 0.74 -2.46 14.38
CA HIS A 90 0.56 -1.15 14.98
C HIS A 90 1.68 -0.84 15.96
N ALA A 91 2.04 0.44 16.07
CA ALA A 91 2.98 0.93 17.05
C ALA A 91 2.39 0.94 18.47
N HIS A 92 3.27 1.19 19.44
CA HIS A 92 2.93 1.46 20.82
C HIS A 92 3.65 2.73 21.28
N GLY A 93 2.88 3.75 21.68
CA GLY A 93 3.43 5.03 22.15
C GLY A 93 3.55 6.08 21.05
N ALA A 94 3.54 7.35 21.46
CA ALA A 94 3.35 8.48 20.55
C ALA A 94 4.47 8.65 19.52
N GLU A 95 5.72 8.37 19.89
CA GLU A 95 6.88 8.52 18.98
C GLU A 95 6.86 7.51 17.84
N ASP A 96 6.58 6.24 18.14
CA ASP A 96 6.50 5.19 17.12
C ASP A 96 5.23 5.32 16.28
N GLU A 97 4.12 5.76 16.87
CA GLU A 97 2.91 6.11 16.11
C GLU A 97 3.17 7.25 15.13
N TYR A 98 3.88 8.30 15.56
CA TYR A 98 4.29 9.38 14.67
C TYR A 98 5.20 8.90 13.54
N LEU A 99 6.21 8.08 13.85
CA LEU A 99 7.15 7.55 12.86
C LEU A 99 6.43 6.78 11.75
N ILE A 100 5.55 5.83 12.12
CA ILE A 100 4.84 5.02 11.11
C ILE A 100 3.83 5.85 10.33
N ASP A 101 3.16 6.83 10.95
CA ASP A 101 2.24 7.73 10.27
C ASP A 101 2.98 8.60 9.24
N ALA A 102 4.11 9.21 9.64
CA ALA A 102 4.93 10.04 8.76
C ALA A 102 5.53 9.26 7.58
N ALA A 103 6.04 8.04 7.84
CA ALA A 103 6.56 7.18 6.79
C ALA A 103 5.45 6.72 5.82
N ALA A 104 4.26 6.40 6.34
CA ALA A 104 3.11 6.01 5.53
C ALA A 104 2.61 7.14 4.62
N ASP A 105 2.58 8.38 5.11
CA ASP A 105 2.20 9.55 4.32
C ASP A 105 3.19 9.78 3.17
N VAL A 106 4.49 9.72 3.45
CA VAL A 106 5.54 9.84 2.41
C VAL A 106 5.43 8.71 1.37
N ALA A 107 5.18 7.48 1.80
CA ALA A 107 5.00 6.35 0.89
C ALA A 107 3.70 6.47 0.06
N LEU A 108 2.62 7.01 0.63
CA LEU A 108 1.39 7.30 -0.10
C LEU A 108 1.61 8.37 -1.17
N ASP A 109 2.34 9.43 -0.85
CA ASP A 109 2.74 10.44 -1.83
C ASP A 109 3.57 9.82 -2.96
N TRP A 110 4.48 8.90 -2.63
CA TRP A 110 5.24 8.15 -3.63
C TRP A 110 4.33 7.31 -4.54
N ILE A 111 3.34 6.60 -3.99
CA ILE A 111 2.33 5.87 -4.77
C ILE A 111 1.56 6.80 -5.71
N ASN A 112 1.16 7.98 -5.22
CA ASN A 112 0.39 8.94 -5.99
C ASN A 112 1.19 9.51 -7.16
N ASP A 113 2.45 9.88 -6.94
CA ASP A 113 3.31 10.42 -7.98
C ASP A 113 3.74 9.34 -9.00
N TYR A 114 4.00 8.10 -8.55
CA TYR A 114 4.17 6.96 -9.47
C TYR A 114 2.92 6.75 -10.33
N SER A 115 1.73 6.79 -9.70
CA SER A 115 0.47 6.62 -10.42
C SER A 115 0.26 7.71 -11.48
N LYS A 116 0.62 8.96 -11.20
CA LYS A 116 0.60 10.06 -12.20
C LYS A 116 1.57 9.81 -13.36
N ALA A 117 2.75 9.25 -13.07
CA ALA A 117 3.79 9.03 -14.06
C ALA A 117 3.56 7.79 -14.95
N HIS A 118 2.92 6.75 -14.42
CA HIS A 118 2.89 5.43 -15.07
C HIS A 118 1.48 4.85 -15.31
N ILE A 119 0.44 5.40 -14.68
CA ILE A 119 -0.91 4.81 -14.71
C ILE A 119 -1.94 5.81 -15.27
N ALA A 120 -1.86 7.07 -14.85
CA ALA A 120 -2.83 8.08 -15.22
C ALA A 120 -2.83 8.34 -16.73
N PRO A 121 -3.98 8.64 -17.36
CA PRO A 121 -4.05 9.02 -18.78
C PRO A 121 -3.21 10.26 -19.13
N SER A 122 -2.89 11.10 -18.14
CA SER A 122 -2.04 12.29 -18.30
C SER A 122 -0.55 11.97 -18.37
N ALA A 123 -0.14 10.72 -18.11
CA ALA A 123 1.26 10.30 -18.14
C ALA A 123 1.91 10.63 -19.49
N ASN A 124 3.10 11.21 -19.42
CA ASN A 124 3.93 11.54 -20.58
C ASN A 124 5.41 11.50 -20.19
N GLU A 125 6.28 11.60 -21.18
CA GLU A 125 7.74 11.51 -20.99
C GLU A 125 8.27 12.54 -19.97
N GLY A 126 7.74 13.76 -19.97
CA GLY A 126 8.15 14.81 -19.04
C GLY A 126 7.79 14.48 -17.58
N ILE A 127 6.58 13.97 -17.33
CA ILE A 127 6.16 13.53 -15.99
C ILE A 127 6.99 12.30 -15.56
N GLN A 128 7.26 11.37 -16.47
CA GLN A 128 8.08 10.19 -16.19
C GLN A 128 9.54 10.56 -15.87
N HIS A 129 10.14 11.50 -16.61
CA HIS A 129 11.47 12.01 -16.32
C HIS A 129 11.53 12.66 -14.95
N ARG A 130 10.60 13.58 -14.65
CA ARG A 130 10.51 14.23 -13.34
C ARG A 130 10.35 13.22 -12.21
N TYR A 131 9.49 12.22 -12.41
CA TYR A 131 9.32 11.16 -11.44
C TYR A 131 10.62 10.41 -11.18
N ARG A 132 11.27 9.94 -12.23
CA ARG A 132 12.45 9.10 -12.16
C ARG A 132 13.67 9.84 -11.58
N ASP A 133 13.87 11.09 -12.01
CA ASP A 133 15.11 11.82 -11.79
C ASP A 133 15.04 12.76 -10.55
N GLU A 134 13.83 13.17 -10.14
CA GLU A 134 13.66 14.09 -9.00
C GLU A 134 12.83 13.47 -7.86
N GLN A 135 11.62 12.97 -8.15
CA GLN A 135 10.67 12.57 -7.11
C GLN A 135 11.07 11.24 -6.46
N ARG A 136 11.38 10.22 -7.25
CA ARG A 136 11.73 8.87 -6.78
C ARG A 136 12.97 8.87 -5.87
N PRO A 137 14.10 9.53 -6.21
CA PRO A 137 15.24 9.62 -5.31
C PRO A 137 14.91 10.34 -4.00
N ARG A 138 14.09 11.39 -4.04
CA ARG A 138 13.63 12.13 -2.85
C ARG A 138 12.83 11.24 -1.91
N TYR A 139 11.89 10.46 -2.44
CA TYR A 139 11.11 9.51 -1.64
C TYR A 139 12.00 8.40 -1.08
N ALA A 140 12.86 7.80 -1.91
CA ALA A 140 13.79 6.76 -1.48
C ALA A 140 14.72 7.24 -0.34
N HIS A 141 15.24 8.46 -0.44
CA HIS A 141 16.05 9.04 0.63
C HIS A 141 15.28 9.17 1.95
N ALA A 142 14.06 9.70 1.91
CA ALA A 142 13.21 9.85 3.10
C ALA A 142 12.84 8.49 3.72
N ILE A 143 12.44 7.51 2.91
CA ILE A 143 12.09 6.17 3.38
C ILE A 143 13.31 5.45 3.98
N ASN A 144 14.47 5.55 3.33
CA ASN A 144 15.71 4.99 3.87
C ASN A 144 16.09 5.62 5.22
N HIS A 145 15.81 6.92 5.41
CA HIS A 145 15.98 7.59 6.70
C HIS A 145 14.99 7.08 7.76
N TYR A 146 13.71 6.90 7.42
CA TYR A 146 12.74 6.39 8.39
C TYR A 146 13.03 4.95 8.82
N LEU A 147 13.47 4.10 7.89
CA LEU A 147 13.87 2.72 8.18
C LEU A 147 15.16 2.63 9.03
N SER A 148 15.95 3.70 9.12
CA SER A 148 17.15 3.73 9.96
C SER A 148 16.90 4.16 11.41
N ARG A 149 15.67 4.57 11.74
CA ARG A 149 15.31 5.11 13.06
C ARG A 149 15.38 4.07 14.18
N HIS A 150 15.23 2.79 13.84
CA HIS A 150 15.29 1.68 14.77
C HIS A 150 16.31 0.64 14.31
N ASN A 151 16.84 -0.13 15.26
CA ASN A 151 17.67 -1.29 14.94
C ASN A 151 16.77 -2.44 14.46
N GLY A 152 16.85 -2.75 13.18
CA GLY A 152 16.10 -3.83 12.53
C GLY A 152 15.74 -3.47 11.09
N PRO A 153 15.11 -4.40 10.35
CA PRO A 153 14.80 -4.18 8.94
C PRO A 153 13.51 -3.37 8.70
N PHE A 154 12.66 -3.16 9.70
CA PHE A 154 11.35 -2.52 9.55
C PHE A 154 11.25 -1.20 10.33
N LEU A 155 10.18 -0.44 10.08
CA LEU A 155 9.97 0.84 10.76
C LEU A 155 9.90 0.73 12.29
N LEU A 156 9.50 -0.42 12.84
CA LEU A 156 9.48 -0.68 14.30
C LEU A 156 10.58 -1.68 14.70
N GLY A 157 11.74 -1.60 14.04
CA GLY A 157 12.86 -2.51 14.26
C GLY A 157 12.58 -3.88 13.68
N ASN A 158 12.26 -4.86 14.54
CA ASN A 158 11.99 -6.24 14.10
C ASN A 158 10.49 -6.53 13.89
N GLU A 159 9.62 -5.57 14.23
CA GLU A 159 8.19 -5.69 14.04
C GLU A 159 7.73 -4.95 12.78
N VAL A 160 6.87 -5.60 12.00
CA VAL A 160 6.24 -4.99 10.84
C VAL A 160 5.10 -4.09 11.31
N SER A 161 4.97 -2.91 10.73
CA SER A 161 3.86 -1.97 10.87
C SER A 161 2.97 -1.94 9.62
N TYR A 162 1.80 -1.32 9.72
CA TYR A 162 0.93 -1.15 8.55
C TYR A 162 1.62 -0.29 7.46
N ALA A 163 2.53 0.61 7.85
CA ALA A 163 3.24 1.53 6.98
C ALA A 163 4.27 0.81 6.11
N ASP A 164 4.89 -0.26 6.63
CA ASP A 164 5.80 -1.11 5.89
C ASP A 164 5.13 -1.73 4.65
N PHE A 165 3.85 -2.12 4.72
CA PHE A 165 3.12 -2.61 3.55
C PHE A 165 2.92 -1.54 2.46
N VAL A 166 2.83 -0.27 2.85
CA VAL A 166 2.74 0.86 1.90
C VAL A 166 4.07 1.04 1.18
N ILE A 167 5.17 1.04 1.94
CA ILE A 167 6.54 1.14 1.41
C ILE A 167 6.85 -0.04 0.48
N PHE A 168 6.56 -1.26 0.92
CA PHE A 168 6.81 -2.45 0.13
C PHE A 168 6.07 -2.42 -1.20
N SER A 169 4.77 -2.07 -1.17
CA SER A 169 3.95 -2.05 -2.38
C SER A 169 4.47 -1.10 -3.44
N ILE A 170 4.95 0.10 -3.05
CA ILE A 170 5.46 1.06 -4.04
C ILE A 170 6.82 0.65 -4.59
N ILE A 171 7.64 -0.04 -3.80
CA ILE A 171 8.91 -0.61 -4.28
C ILE A 171 8.64 -1.72 -5.30
N VAL A 172 7.67 -2.60 -5.07
CA VAL A 172 7.28 -3.66 -6.01
C VAL A 172 6.80 -3.09 -7.35
N ASP A 173 6.02 -2.00 -7.32
CA ASP A 173 5.59 -1.30 -8.54
C ASP A 173 6.77 -0.64 -9.30
N ASN A 174 7.83 -0.25 -8.59
CA ASN A 174 9.06 0.34 -9.13
C ASN A 174 10.12 -0.73 -9.46
N LYS A 175 9.83 -1.60 -10.44
CA LYS A 175 10.72 -2.73 -10.80
C LYS A 175 12.15 -2.32 -11.22
N ASP A 176 12.32 -1.11 -11.75
CA ASP A 176 13.62 -0.55 -12.17
C ASP A 176 14.35 0.23 -11.06
N PHE A 177 13.76 0.36 -9.87
CA PHE A 177 14.37 1.09 -8.76
C PHE A 177 15.54 0.30 -8.16
N ALA A 178 16.72 0.92 -8.23
CA ALA A 178 17.96 0.44 -7.63
C ALA A 178 17.95 0.60 -6.10
N HIS A 179 17.09 -0.16 -5.41
CA HIS A 179 16.98 -0.14 -3.95
C HIS A 179 18.29 -0.50 -3.23
N LYS A 180 19.23 -1.17 -3.91
CA LYS A 180 20.58 -1.50 -3.39
C LYS A 180 21.44 -0.28 -3.07
N ASP A 181 21.12 0.88 -3.65
CA ASP A 181 21.80 2.14 -3.32
C ASP A 181 21.34 2.70 -1.96
N TYR A 182 20.33 2.08 -1.33
CA TYR A 182 19.69 2.49 -0.09
C TYR A 182 19.72 1.32 0.91
N PRO A 183 20.74 1.22 1.78
CA PRO A 183 21.01 0.01 2.55
C PRO A 183 19.87 -0.42 3.48
N HIS A 184 19.10 0.53 4.04
CA HIS A 184 17.95 0.19 4.87
C HIS A 184 16.75 -0.27 4.04
N ILE A 185 16.58 0.26 2.83
CA ILE A 185 15.56 -0.24 1.90
C ILE A 185 15.94 -1.64 1.40
N GLU A 186 17.21 -1.89 1.08
CA GLU A 186 17.66 -3.22 0.67
C GLU A 186 17.42 -4.26 1.77
N ALA A 187 17.81 -3.95 3.01
CA ALA A 187 17.54 -4.81 4.15
C ALA A 187 16.04 -5.01 4.38
N PHE A 188 15.24 -3.94 4.25
CA PHE A 188 13.79 -3.99 4.34
C PHE A 188 13.18 -4.96 3.31
N VAL A 189 13.45 -4.75 2.02
CA VAL A 189 12.90 -5.58 0.92
C VAL A 189 13.30 -7.03 1.11
N HIS A 190 14.59 -7.29 1.38
CA HIS A 190 15.10 -8.63 1.58
C HIS A 190 14.40 -9.40 2.71
N ASN A 191 14.02 -8.71 3.79
CA ASN A 191 13.32 -9.34 4.91
C ASN A 191 11.80 -9.40 4.69
N PHE A 192 11.22 -8.42 4.00
CA PHE A 192 9.79 -8.38 3.72
C PHE A 192 9.36 -9.47 2.73
N GLU A 193 10.17 -9.72 1.69
CA GLU A 193 9.91 -10.78 0.70
C GLU A 193 9.96 -12.20 1.27
N LYS A 194 10.64 -12.40 2.41
CA LYS A 194 10.70 -13.70 3.08
C LYS A 194 9.45 -14.03 3.89
N ARG A 195 8.58 -13.06 4.13
CA ARG A 195 7.35 -13.29 4.89
C ARG A 195 6.41 -14.18 4.07
N GLU A 196 5.94 -15.27 4.67
CA GLU A 196 5.25 -16.34 3.95
C GLU A 196 4.00 -15.84 3.20
N GLY A 197 3.15 -15.04 3.85
CA GLY A 197 1.94 -14.50 3.22
C GLY A 197 2.25 -13.53 2.08
N VAL A 198 3.29 -12.70 2.23
CA VAL A 198 3.75 -11.80 1.17
C VAL A 198 4.30 -12.59 -0.02
N ARG A 199 5.22 -13.53 0.23
CA ARG A 199 5.80 -14.39 -0.81
C ARG A 199 4.73 -15.15 -1.59
N HIS A 200 3.79 -15.75 -0.89
CA HIS A 200 2.68 -16.48 -1.52
C HIS A 200 1.82 -15.57 -2.38
N HIS A 201 1.50 -14.37 -1.88
CA HIS A 201 0.72 -13.39 -2.64
C HIS A 201 1.46 -12.95 -3.92
N LEU A 202 2.77 -12.67 -3.83
CA LEU A 202 3.60 -12.35 -4.98
C LEU A 202 3.60 -13.48 -6.01
N GLU A 203 3.82 -14.73 -5.60
CA GLU A 203 3.86 -15.89 -6.51
C GLU A 203 2.55 -16.10 -7.28
N GLN A 204 1.41 -15.80 -6.66
CA GLN A 204 0.10 -15.91 -7.29
C GLN A 204 -0.18 -14.78 -8.29
N HIS A 205 0.45 -13.61 -8.13
CA HIS A 205 0.12 -12.40 -8.89
C HIS A 205 1.28 -11.89 -9.79
N LEU A 206 2.45 -12.53 -9.77
CA LEU A 206 3.61 -12.23 -10.64
C LEU A 206 3.51 -12.89 -12.04
N LYS A 207 2.45 -13.63 -12.36
CA LYS A 207 2.33 -14.40 -13.62
C LYS A 207 1.71 -13.67 -14.82
N HIS A 208 1.57 -12.34 -14.81
CA HIS A 208 0.93 -11.60 -15.92
C HIS A 208 1.70 -10.37 -16.40
#